data_AF-A0A4Q5T2Z4-F1
#
_entry.id   AF-A0A4Q5T2Z4-F1
#
_cell.length_a   1.000
_cell.length_b   1.000
_cell.length_c   1.000
_cell.angle_alpha   90.00
_cell.angle_beta   90.00
_cell.angle_gamma   90.00
#
_symmetry.space_group_name_H-M   'P 1'
#
loop_
_entity.id
_entity.type
_entity.pdbx_description
1 polymer ?
#
loop_
_entity_poly.entity_id
_entity_poly.type
_entity_poly.pdbx_seq_one_letter_code
_entity_poly.pdbx_strand_id
1 'polypeptide(L)'
;MADALKDRVAGTPTDCISITATDGPQIIDAKTLLYRQGRRVWRNDLPASCPGLDPGDTLIVELHGSQLCRHDLVRVREYGSSIPGPACQLGSFTPYTTAK
;
A
#
# COMPACT_ATOMS: atom_id res chain seq x y z
N MET A 1 7.15 13.70 -4.68
CA MET A 1 6.98 12.48 -3.85
C MET A 1 7.02 12.76 -2.34
N ALA A 2 7.29 13.98 -1.87
CA ALA A 2 7.35 14.32 -0.43
C ALA A 2 6.07 14.98 0.13
N ASP A 3 5.13 15.42 -0.72
CA ASP A 3 4.00 16.24 -0.26
C ASP A 3 2.86 15.46 0.39
N ALA A 4 2.74 14.15 0.13
CA ALA A 4 1.66 13.35 0.69
C ALA A 4 1.79 13.11 2.21
N LEU A 5 2.98 13.27 2.79
CA LEU A 5 3.24 13.10 4.21
C LEU A 5 3.65 14.39 4.91
N LYS A 6 3.80 15.49 4.16
CA LYS A 6 4.13 16.80 4.70
C LYS A 6 3.03 17.19 5.70
N ASP A 7 3.42 17.54 6.92
CA ASP A 7 2.54 17.89 8.04
C ASP A 7 1.72 16.72 8.65
N ARG A 8 2.09 15.46 8.36
CA ARG A 8 1.47 14.29 8.97
C ARG A 8 2.39 13.58 9.93
N VAL A 9 1.85 13.20 11.08
CA VAL A 9 2.56 12.44 12.13
C VAL A 9 2.25 10.96 11.97
N ALA A 10 3.29 10.14 12.01
CA ALA A 10 3.18 8.69 12.05
C ALA A 10 2.61 8.26 13.41
N GLY A 11 1.52 7.50 13.39
CA GLY A 11 0.96 6.84 14.57
C GLY A 11 1.45 5.39 14.71
N THR A 12 0.82 4.65 15.61
CA THR A 12 1.15 3.24 15.85
C THR A 12 0.81 2.36 14.64
N PRO A 13 1.76 1.54 14.13
CA PRO A 13 1.49 0.59 13.08
C PRO A 13 0.41 -0.43 13.47
N THR A 14 -0.44 -0.80 12.53
CA THR A 14 -1.47 -1.83 12.69
C THR A 14 -1.28 -2.93 11.66
N ASP A 15 -1.68 -4.15 12.01
CA ASP A 15 -1.54 -5.29 11.10
C ASP A 15 -2.59 -5.30 9.99
N CYS A 16 -3.80 -4.79 10.21
CA CYS A 16 -4.87 -4.81 9.21
C CYS A 16 -5.60 -3.47 9.11
N ILE A 17 -6.00 -3.10 7.89
CA ILE A 17 -6.86 -1.94 7.60
C ILE A 17 -8.12 -2.38 6.83
N SER A 18 -9.22 -1.66 6.99
CA SER A 18 -10.45 -1.95 6.23
C SER A 18 -10.31 -1.46 4.78
N ILE A 19 -10.59 -2.31 3.80
CA ILE A 19 -10.55 -1.90 2.39
C ILE A 19 -11.76 -1.06 1.97
N THR A 20 -12.92 -1.29 2.60
CA THR A 20 -14.18 -0.64 2.21
C THR A 20 -14.17 0.88 2.36
N ALA A 21 -13.29 1.40 3.21
CA ALA A 21 -13.10 2.82 3.44
C ALA A 21 -11.74 3.33 2.93
N THR A 22 -11.08 2.56 2.06
CA THR A 22 -9.70 2.83 1.64
C THR A 22 -9.60 2.97 0.12
N ASP A 23 -9.10 4.13 -0.32
CA ASP A 23 -8.73 4.43 -1.69
C ASP A 23 -7.26 4.10 -1.96
N GLY A 24 -6.95 3.63 -3.17
CA GLY A 24 -5.59 3.30 -3.62
C GLY A 24 -5.47 1.86 -4.12
N PRO A 25 -4.24 1.29 -4.12
CA PRO A 25 -2.99 1.84 -3.61
C PRO A 25 -2.36 2.91 -4.54
N GLN A 26 -1.61 3.84 -3.95
CA GLN A 26 -0.63 4.66 -4.65
C GLN A 26 0.77 4.04 -4.43
N ILE A 27 1.42 3.66 -5.51
CA ILE A 27 2.79 3.13 -5.50
C ILE A 27 3.77 4.30 -5.38
N ILE A 28 4.64 4.27 -4.38
CA ILE A 28 5.69 5.28 -4.18
C ILE A 28 7.03 4.78 -4.69
N ASP A 29 7.36 3.53 -4.35
CA ASP A 29 8.57 2.83 -4.77
C ASP A 29 8.35 1.32 -4.65
N ALA A 30 9.40 0.54 -4.94
CA ALA A 30 9.37 -0.92 -4.95
C ALA A 30 9.09 -1.62 -3.60
N LYS A 31 8.95 -0.86 -2.50
CA LYS A 31 8.61 -1.38 -1.18
C LYS A 31 7.58 -0.54 -0.41
N THR A 32 7.10 0.57 -0.97
CA THR A 32 6.25 1.53 -0.25
C THR A 32 4.94 1.77 -0.99
N LEU A 33 3.83 1.43 -0.33
CA LEU A 33 2.47 1.69 -0.81
C LEU A 33 1.78 2.68 0.10
N LEU A 34 1.02 3.61 -0.47
CA LEU A 34 0.13 4.50 0.27
C LEU A 34 -1.33 4.17 -0.03
N TYR A 35 -2.12 4.16 1.02
CA TYR A 35 -3.55 3.97 0.99
C TYR A 35 -4.21 5.18 1.66
N ARG A 36 -5.29 5.71 1.09
CA ARG A 36 -6.01 6.87 1.62
C ARG A 36 -7.31 6.42 2.28
N GLN A 37 -7.60 6.93 3.47
CA GLN A 37 -8.86 6.72 4.18
C GLN A 37 -9.35 8.07 4.69
N GLY A 38 -10.12 8.78 3.86
CA GLY A 38 -10.51 10.16 4.13
C GLY A 38 -9.30 11.07 4.34
N ARG A 39 -9.12 11.59 5.57
CA ARG A 39 -7.99 12.45 5.95
C ARG A 39 -6.74 11.70 6.41
N ARG A 40 -6.85 10.39 6.63
CA ARG A 40 -5.74 9.53 7.06
C ARG A 40 -5.07 8.90 5.84
N VAL A 41 -3.76 8.80 5.86
CA VAL A 41 -3.00 7.98 4.91
C VAL A 41 -2.36 6.83 5.66
N TRP A 42 -2.53 5.62 5.16
CA TRP A 42 -1.83 4.44 5.64
C TRP A 42 -0.64 4.18 4.72
N ARG A 43 0.55 4.14 5.30
CA ARG A 43 1.77 3.70 4.62
C ARG A 43 1.98 2.23 4.91
N ASN A 44 2.03 1.40 3.87
CA ASN A 44 2.44 0.02 3.96
C ASN A 44 3.89 -0.11 3.48
N ASP A 45 4.77 -0.58 4.36
CA ASP A 45 6.17 -0.86 4.04
C ASP A 45 6.35 -2.37 3.88
N LEU A 46 6.53 -2.83 2.64
CA LEU A 46 6.68 -4.25 2.33
C LEU A 46 7.96 -4.81 2.99
N PRO A 47 7.93 -6.05 3.52
CA PRO A 47 9.09 -6.69 4.13
C PRO A 47 10.22 -6.99 3.13
N ALA A 48 9.89 -7.08 1.83
CA ALA A 48 10.84 -7.26 0.75
C ALA A 48 10.44 -6.40 -0.46
N SER A 49 11.43 -6.03 -1.27
CA SER A 49 11.16 -5.30 -2.52
C SER A 49 10.31 -6.17 -3.45
N CYS A 50 9.27 -5.59 -4.02
CA CYS A 50 8.38 -6.26 -4.95
C CYS A 50 8.83 -5.97 -6.40
N PRO A 51 9.27 -6.97 -7.18
CA PRO A 51 9.68 -6.78 -8.55
C PRO A 51 8.54 -6.23 -9.43
N GLY A 52 8.83 -5.20 -10.21
CA GLY A 52 7.86 -4.53 -11.08
C GLY A 52 6.91 -3.57 -10.36
N LEU A 53 7.16 -3.25 -9.08
CA LEU A 53 6.38 -2.28 -8.33
C LEU A 53 6.90 -0.85 -8.60
N ASP A 54 6.48 -0.25 -9.71
CA ASP A 54 6.88 1.11 -10.08
C ASP A 54 5.70 2.11 -10.10
N PRO A 55 5.99 3.42 -9.92
CA PRO A 55 4.96 4.45 -9.98
C PRO A 55 4.28 4.47 -11.36
N GLY A 56 2.99 4.11 -11.40
CA GLY A 56 2.18 4.06 -12.63
C GLY A 56 1.66 2.67 -12.97
N ASP A 57 2.20 1.62 -12.33
CA ASP A 57 1.71 0.26 -12.51
C ASP A 57 0.42 -0.02 -11.73
N THR A 58 -0.25 -1.11 -12.12
CA THR A 58 -1.48 -1.56 -11.46
C THR A 58 -1.16 -2.68 -10.47
N LEU A 59 -1.39 -2.42 -9.18
CA LEU A 59 -1.31 -3.45 -8.16
C LEU A 59 -2.60 -4.28 -8.17
N ILE A 60 -2.44 -5.59 -8.35
CA ILE A 60 -3.52 -6.57 -8.17
C ILE A 60 -3.38 -7.13 -6.76
N VAL A 61 -4.42 -6.94 -5.95
CA VAL A 61 -4.45 -7.48 -4.58
C VAL A 61 -5.37 -8.68 -4.54
N GLU A 62 -4.85 -9.83 -4.09
CA GLU A 62 -5.64 -11.01 -3.81
C GLU A 62 -6.20 -10.89 -2.39
N LEU A 63 -7.42 -10.35 -2.29
CA LEU A 63 -8.08 -10.11 -1.02
C LEU A 63 -8.74 -11.38 -0.49
N HIS A 64 -8.48 -11.69 0.78
CA HIS A 64 -9.19 -12.72 1.54
C HIS A 64 -10.14 -12.06 2.55
N GLY A 65 -11.13 -11.30 2.05
CA GLY A 65 -12.16 -10.65 2.88
C GLY A 65 -12.29 -9.15 2.63
N SER A 66 -12.65 -8.40 3.68
CA SER A 66 -12.88 -6.94 3.64
C SER A 66 -11.74 -6.12 4.25
N GLN A 67 -10.60 -6.75 4.51
CA GLN A 67 -9.43 -6.13 5.11
C GLN A 67 -8.20 -6.37 4.25
N LEU A 68 -7.24 -5.44 4.34
CA LEU A 68 -5.87 -5.60 3.89
C LEU A 68 -5.02 -5.82 5.13
N CYS A 69 -4.43 -7.00 5.24
CA CYS A 69 -3.60 -7.40 6.36
C CYS A 69 -2.13 -7.52 5.96
N ARG A 70 -1.26 -7.37 6.95
CA ARG A 70 0.13 -7.79 6.87
C ARG A 70 0.19 -9.25 6.43
N HIS A 71 1.17 -9.58 5.60
CA HIS A 71 1.38 -10.90 4.97
C HIS A 71 0.37 -11.29 3.89
N ASP A 72 -0.65 -10.48 3.60
CA ASP A 72 -1.47 -10.68 2.40
C ASP A 72 -0.61 -10.60 1.14
N LEU A 73 -0.97 -11.42 0.16
CA LEU A 73 -0.25 -11.50 -1.11
C LEU A 73 -0.81 -10.50 -2.12
N VAL A 74 0.10 -9.73 -2.71
CA VAL A 74 -0.17 -8.81 -3.82
C VAL A 74 0.69 -9.19 -5.01
N ARG A 75 0.18 -8.95 -6.21
CA ARG A 75 0.91 -9.14 -7.47
C ARG A 75 0.87 -7.85 -8.24
N VAL A 76 2.01 -7.46 -8.81
CA VAL A 76 2.03 -6.30 -9.69
C VAL A 76 1.73 -6.75 -11.10
N ARG A 77 0.89 -5.98 -11.79
CA ARG A 77 0.71 -6.10 -13.23
C ARG A 77 1.31 -4.87 -13.89
N GLU A 78 2.49 -5.07 -14.45
CA GLU A 78 3.19 -4.07 -15.26
C GLU A 78 2.35 -3.67 -16.48
N TYR A 79 2.39 -2.39 -16.83
CA TYR A 79 1.68 -1.88 -17.99
C TYR A 79 2.15 -2.56 -19.30
N GLY A 80 1.21 -3.15 -20.05
CA GLY A 80 1.51 -3.87 -21.30
C GLY A 80 1.77 -5.39 -21.12
N SER A 81 1.93 -5.88 -19.88
CA SER A 81 2.02 -7.32 -19.62
C SER A 81 0.65 -7.96 -19.41
N SER A 82 0.45 -9.15 -19.97
CA SER A 82 -0.72 -10.01 -19.72
C SER A 82 -0.52 -10.95 -18.53
N ILE A 83 0.72 -11.14 -18.07
CA ILE A 83 1.08 -12.07 -17.00
C ILE A 83 1.38 -11.26 -15.73
N PRO A 84 0.66 -11.50 -14.62
CA PRO A 84 1.00 -10.90 -13.32
C PRO A 84 2.41 -11.32 -12.88
N GLY A 85 3.14 -10.37 -12.29
CA GLY A 85 4.45 -10.60 -11.71
C GLY A 85 4.42 -11.53 -10.48
N PRO A 86 5.59 -11.72 -9.82
CA PRO A 86 5.68 -12.55 -8.62
C PRO A 86 4.79 -12.02 -7.49
N ALA A 87 4.40 -12.93 -6.59
CA ALA A 87 3.65 -12.57 -5.40
C ALA A 87 4.57 -11.91 -4.35
N CYS A 88 4.11 -10.79 -3.82
CA CYS A 88 4.77 -10.00 -2.79
C CYS A 88 3.89 -9.95 -1.54
N GLN A 89 4.50 -9.89 -0.37
CA GLN A 89 3.76 -9.80 0.89
C GLN A 89 3.59 -8.33 1.30
N LEU A 90 2.42 -7.98 1.81
CA LEU A 90 2.21 -6.70 2.48
C LEU A 90 2.89 -6.68 3.84
N GLY A 91 3.33 -5.48 4.26
CA GLY A 91 3.88 -5.24 5.58
C GLY A 91 2.88 -4.67 6.57
N SER A 92 3.38 -3.99 7.60
CA SER A 92 2.57 -3.27 8.57
C SER A 92 2.04 -1.94 8.01
N PHE A 93 0.86 -1.52 8.44
CA PHE A 93 0.25 -0.26 8.03
C PHE A 93 0.45 0.82 9.08
N THR A 94 1.27 1.82 8.76
CA THR A 94 1.49 2.98 9.62
C THR A 94 0.52 4.09 9.26
N PRO A 95 -0.34 4.56 10.18
CA PRO A 95 -1.22 5.69 9.92
C PRO A 95 -0.45 7.01 9.97
N TYR A 96 -0.73 7.89 9.01
CA TYR A 96 -0.27 9.26 8.94
C TYR A 96 -1.49 10.17 8.96
N THR A 97 -1.59 10.99 10.00
CA THR A 97 -2.66 11.97 10.17
C THR A 97 -2.09 13.36 10.36
N THR A 98 -2.80 14.39 9.91
CA THR A 98 -2.39 15.79 10.13
C THR A 98 -2.12 16.05 11.60
N ALA A 99 -0.95 16.62 11.93
CA ALA A 99 -0.72 17.20 13.24
C ALA A 99 -1.82 18.25 13.49
N LYS A 100 -2.45 18.20 14.66
CA LYS A 100 -3.50 19.14 15.03
C LYS A 100 -2.94 20.54 15.25
#